data_AF-A0A6A3K0C8-F1
#
_entry.id   AF-A0A6A3K0C8-F1
#
_cell.length_a   1.000
_cell.length_b   1.000
_cell.length_c   1.000
_cell.angle_alpha   90.00
_cell.angle_beta   90.00
_cell.angle_gamma   90.00
#
_symmetry.space_group_name_H-M   'P 1'
#
loop_
_entity.id
_entity.type
_entity.pdbx_description
1 polymer ?
#
loop_
_entity_poly.entity_id
_entity_poly.type
_entity_poly.pdbx_seq_one_letter_code
_entity_poly.pdbx_strand_id
1 'polypeptide(L)' 'MIDGLKASYWDRGLLTMFDAAKKDPSTEKLATNLQNALINKWIVAKEKPADLKRTLNEGPASEEMIARYVKKLEALSGNI' A
#
# COMPACT_ATOMS: atom_id res chain seq x y z
N MET A 1 1.78 -14.35 -1.93
CA MET A 1 2.12 -13.46 -3.07
C MET A 1 2.78 -12.16 -2.60
N ILE A 2 2.10 -11.28 -1.86
CA ILE A 2 2.69 -9.99 -1.45
C ILE A 2 3.97 -10.14 -0.61
N ASP A 3 4.07 -11.17 0.23
CA ASP A 3 5.26 -11.44 1.05
C ASP A 3 6.50 -11.72 0.20
N GLY A 4 6.36 -12.49 -0.88
CA GLY A 4 7.47 -12.74 -1.82
C GLY A 4 7.90 -11.47 -2.54
N LEU A 5 6.95 -10.59 -2.88
CA LEU A 5 7.26 -9.30 -3.50
C LEU A 5 7.98 -8.36 -2.51
N LYS A 6 7.55 -8.31 -1.25
CA LYS A 6 8.23 -7.53 -0.19
C LYS A 6 9.62 -8.06 0.17
N ALA A 7 9.88 -9.35 -0.07
CA ALA A 7 11.22 -9.93 0.14
C ALA A 7 12.24 -9.45 -0.91
N SER A 8 11.76 -9.09 -2.11
CA SER A 8 12.63 -8.70 -3.23
C SER A 8 12.62 -7.20 -3.53
N TYR A 9 11.57 -6.48 -3.14
CA TYR A 9 11.39 -5.07 -3.47
C TYR A 9 11.01 -4.24 -2.25
N TRP A 10 11.56 -3.03 -2.19
CA TRP A 10 11.15 -2.00 -1.25
C TRP A 10 9.73 -1.51 -1.55
N ASP A 11 9.01 -1.08 -0.53
CA ASP A 11 7.61 -0.66 -0.67
C ASP A 11 7.42 0.46 -1.70
N ARG A 12 8.35 1.42 -1.77
CA ARG A 12 8.33 2.45 -2.82
C ARG A 12 8.39 1.88 -4.24
N GLY A 13 9.15 0.81 -4.45
CA GLY A 13 9.25 0.13 -5.75
C GLY A 13 8.00 -0.68 -6.07
N LEU A 14 7.42 -1.34 -5.06
CA LEU A 14 6.14 -2.02 -5.19
C LEU A 14 5.01 -1.05 -5.54
N LEU A 15 4.99 0.14 -4.93
CA LEU A 15 4.01 1.18 -5.24
C LEU A 15 4.10 1.63 -6.70
N THR A 16 5.31 1.91 -7.20
CA THR A 16 5.51 2.26 -8.61
C THR A 16 5.03 1.15 -9.54
N MET A 17 5.38 -0.10 -9.26
CA MET A 17 4.97 -1.25 -10.07
C MET A 17 3.45 -1.44 -10.07
N PHE A 18 2.82 -1.36 -8.90
CA PHE A 18 1.37 -1.52 -8.78
C PHE A 18 0.62 -0.34 -9.40
N ASP A 19 1.12 0.89 -9.29
CA ASP A 19 0.52 2.06 -9.93
C ASP A 19 0.55 1.94 -11.47
N ALA A 20 1.67 1.46 -12.03
CA ALA A 20 1.75 1.17 -13.46
C ALA A 20 0.77 0.08 -13.87
N ALA A 21 0.73 -1.04 -13.15
CA ALA A 21 -0.19 -2.15 -13.42
C ALA A 21 -1.67 -1.78 -13.21
N LYS A 22 -1.96 -0.80 -12.34
CA LYS A 22 -3.33 -0.32 -12.09
C LYS A 22 -3.89 0.46 -13.29
N LYS A 23 -3.03 1.05 -14.13
CA LYS A 23 -3.43 1.82 -15.33
C LYS A 23 -3.77 0.96 -16.53
N ASP A 24 -3.35 -0.30 -16.53
CA ASP A 24 -3.70 -1.27 -17.56
C ASP A 24 -4.98 -2.04 -17.14
N PRO A 25 -6.08 -1.98 -17.91
CA PRO A 25 -7.33 -2.66 -17.57
C PRO A 25 -7.19 -4.16 -17.36
N SER A 26 -6.23 -4.82 -18.04
CA SER A 26 -5.99 -6.26 -17.91
C SER A 26 -5.37 -6.63 -16.56
N THR A 27 -4.64 -5.71 -15.92
CA THR A 27 -3.96 -5.94 -14.63
C THR A 27 -4.51 -5.10 -13.47
N GLU A 28 -5.47 -4.21 -13.72
CA GLU A 28 -6.04 -3.29 -12.74
C GLU A 28 -6.53 -3.99 -11.47
N LYS A 29 -7.33 -5.05 -11.64
CA LYS A 29 -7.90 -5.82 -10.53
C LYS A 29 -6.79 -6.48 -9.68
N LEU A 30 -5.77 -7.03 -10.34
CA LEU A 30 -4.63 -7.65 -9.66
C LEU A 30 -3.82 -6.60 -8.88
N ALA A 31 -3.50 -5.47 -9.52
CA ALA A 31 -2.77 -4.38 -8.90
C ALA A 31 -3.50 -3.82 -7.68
N THR A 32 -4.81 -3.61 -7.78
CA THR A 32 -5.66 -3.14 -6.67
C THR A 32 -5.65 -4.12 -5.49
N ASN A 33 -5.72 -5.43 -5.76
CA ASN A 33 -5.63 -6.46 -4.73
C ASN A 33 -4.25 -6.50 -4.06
N LEU A 34 -3.18 -6.32 -4.82
CA LEU A 34 -1.82 -6.26 -4.29
C LEU A 34 -1.58 -5.01 -3.43
N GLN A 35 -2.10 -3.85 -3.84
CA GLN A 35 -2.12 -2.63 -3.02
C GLN A 35 -2.86 -2.86 -1.70
N ASN A 36 -4.05 -3.47 -1.74
CA ASN A 36 -4.80 -3.82 -0.53
C ASN A 36 -4.02 -4.78 0.39
N ALA A 37 -3.35 -5.77 -0.19
CA ALA A 37 -2.53 -6.71 0.56
C ALA A 37 -1.32 -6.01 1.22
N LEU A 38 -0.70 -5.05 0.54
CA LEU A 38 0.40 -4.25 1.10
C LEU A 38 -0.08 -3.38 2.27
N ILE A 39 -1.23 -2.72 2.15
CA ILE A 39 -1.85 -1.97 3.25
C ILE A 39 -2.09 -2.88 4.46
N ASN A 40 -2.59 -4.10 4.25
CA ASN A 40 -2.78 -5.05 5.35
C ASN A 40 -1.47 -5.43 6.04
N LYS A 41 -0.36 -5.54 5.28
CA LYS A 41 0.96 -5.79 5.86
C LYS A 41 1.43 -4.64 6.73
N TRP A 42 1.20 -3.39 6.32
CA TRP A 42 1.50 -2.23 7.15
C TRP A 42 0.68 -2.20 8.44
N ILE A 43 -0.60 -2.59 8.39
CA ILE A 43 -1.46 -2.68 9.59
C ILE A 43 -0.90 -3.71 10.58
N VAL A 44 -0.58 -4.92 10.07
CA VAL A 44 -0.04 -6.01 10.91
C VAL A 44 1.32 -5.61 11.50
N ALA A 45 2.17 -4.95 10.72
CA ALA A 45 3.46 -4.43 11.16
C ALA A 45 3.36 -3.19 12.06
N LYS A 46 2.15 -2.61 12.22
CA LYS A 46 1.89 -1.39 12.98
C LYS A 46 2.75 -0.21 12.51
N GLU A 47 2.90 -0.07 11.20
CA GLU A 47 3.68 1.01 10.60
C GLU A 47 3.09 2.37 10.97
N LYS A 48 3.96 3.35 11.24
CA LYS A 48 3.47 4.71 11.53
C LYS A 48 3.20 5.42 10.20
N PRO A 49 2.07 6.13 10.04
CA PRO A 49 1.81 6.92 8.84
C PRO A 49 2.94 7.91 8.50
N ALA A 50 3.59 8.48 9.52
CA ALA A 50 4.74 9.36 9.34
C ALA A 50 5.97 8.66 8.77
N ASP A 51 6.23 7.41 9.16
CA ASP A 51 7.34 6.60 8.63
C ASP A 51 7.08 6.18 7.19
N LEU A 52 5.84 5.81 6.86
CA LEU A 52 5.43 5.55 5.48
C LEU A 52 5.59 6.80 4.59
N LYS A 53 5.15 7.97 5.06
CA LYS A 53 5.35 9.24 4.33
C LYS A 53 6.82 9.54 4.02
N ARG A 54 7.74 9.17 4.91
CA ARG A 54 9.19 9.40 4.74
C ARG A 54 9.86 8.39 3.80
N THR A 55 9.32 7.17 3.70
CA THR A 55 9.98 6.05 3.01
C THR A 55 9.41 5.77 1.62
N LEU A 56 8.19 6.21 1.34
CA LEU A 56 7.55 6.08 0.04
C LEU A 56 7.98 7.22 -0.91
N ASN A 57 7.71 7.04 -2.20
CA ASN A 57 7.97 8.07 -3.20
C ASN A 57 7.00 9.24 -3.03
N GLU A 58 7.38 10.43 -3.50
CA GLU A 58 6.45 11.55 -3.63
C GLU A 58 5.43 11.28 -4.74
N GLY A 59 4.20 11.81 -4.57
CA GLY A 59 3.17 11.79 -5.61
C GLY A 59 1.88 11.06 -5.24
N PRO A 60 0.88 11.09 -6.15
CA PRO A 60 -0.51 10.76 -5.85
C PRO A 60 -0.71 9.30 -5.45
N ALA A 61 0.06 8.36 -5.99
CA ALA A 61 -0.06 6.94 -5.65
C ALA A 61 0.31 6.68 -4.18
N SER A 62 1.36 7.32 -3.68
CA SER A 62 1.77 7.20 -2.26
C SER A 62 0.76 7.88 -1.34
N GLU A 63 0.28 9.07 -1.71
CA GLU A 63 -0.76 9.78 -0.96
C GLU A 63 -2.06 8.96 -0.88
N GLU A 64 -2.51 8.37 -2.00
CA GLU A 64 -3.67 7.47 -2.06
C GLU A 64 -3.49 6.28 -1.09
N MET A 65 -2.32 5.63 -1.15
CA MET A 65 -2.00 4.47 -0.32
C MET A 65 -1.98 4.80 1.18
N ILE A 66 -1.38 5.93 1.56
CA ILE A 66 -1.33 6.39 2.95
C ILE A 66 -2.74 6.77 3.44
N ALA A 67 -3.53 7.46 2.61
CA ALA A 67 -4.91 7.82 2.97
C ALA A 67 -5.77 6.57 3.20
N ARG A 68 -5.68 5.57 2.32
CA ARG A 68 -6.37 4.27 2.48
C ARG A 68 -5.92 3.52 3.73
N TYR A 69 -4.62 3.57 4.05
CA TYR A 69 -4.07 2.98 5.26
C TYR A 69 -4.65 3.64 6.53
N VAL A 70 -4.58 4.97 6.62
CA VAL A 70 -5.11 5.75 7.77
C VAL A 70 -6.60 5.49 7.96
N LYS A 71 -7.40 5.56 6.88
CA LYS A 71 -8.83 5.26 6.93
C LYS A 71 -9.12 3.86 7.48
N LYS A 72 -8.28 2.87 7.11
CA LYS A 72 -8.44 1.50 7.59
C LYS A 72 -8.03 1.34 9.06
N LEU A 73 -7.01 2.07 9.52
CA LEU A 73 -6.67 2.12 10.95
C LEU A 73 -7.81 2.73 11.77
N GLU A 74 -8.37 3.85 11.33
CA GLU A 74 -9.49 4.52 12.00
C GLU A 74 -10.71 3.58 12.13
N ALA A 75 -11.07 2.89 11.04
CA ALA A 75 -12.16 1.92 11.03
C ALA A 75 -11.91 0.73 11.97
N LEU A 76 -10.65 0.33 12.18
CA LEU A 76 -10.28 -0.72 13.14
C LEU A 76 -10.31 -0.22 14.58
N SER A 77 -9.96 1.04 14.82
CA SER A 77 -10.02 1.65 16.16
C SER A 77 -11.43 2.00 16.63
N GLY A 78 -12.35 2.32 15.70
CA GLY A 78 -13.75 2.65 16.00
C GLY A 78 -14.65 1.43 16.27
N ASN A 79 -14.11 0.21 16.20
CA ASN A 79 -14.81 -1.04 16.50
C ASN A 79 -14.50 -1.56 17.93
N ILE A 80 -14.02 -0.70 18.82
CA ILE A 80 -13.77 -0.98 20.24
C ILE A 80 -14.66 -0.10 21.09
#